data_AF-A0A7X7SUG6-F1
#
_entry.id   AF-A0A7X7SUG6-F1
#
_cell.length_a   1.000
_cell.length_b   1.000
_cell.length_c   1.000
_cell.angle_alpha   90.00
_cell.angle_beta   90.00
_cell.angle_gamma   90.00
#
_symmetry.space_group_name_H-M   'P 1'
#
loop_
_entity.id
_entity.type
_entity.pdbx_description
1 polymer ?
#
loop_
_entity_poly.entity_id
_entity_poly.type
_entity_poly.pdbx_seq_one_letter_code
_entity_poly.pdbx_strand_id
1 'polypeptide(L)' 'MSINIRGPFYKDVEISLYYLNSRYYNPEVGRFLNADGLIGSVGDILGHNIYAYTQNKPVMMVDPNGEFAITTF' A
#
# COMPACT_ATOMS: atom_id res chain seq x y z
N MET A 1 -12.96 10.67 -6.21
CA MET A 1 -12.89 9.40 -6.95
C MET A 1 -12.71 8.31 -5.92
N SER A 2 -13.78 7.60 -5.55
CA SER A 2 -13.77 6.64 -4.44
C SER A 2 -13.44 5.27 -4.99
N ILE A 3 -12.19 4.83 -4.83
CA ILE A 3 -11.78 3.46 -5.19
C ILE A 3 -12.36 2.52 -4.13
N ASN A 4 -13.37 1.74 -4.51
CA ASN A 4 -14.03 0.77 -3.64
C ASN A 4 -13.25 -0.55 -3.71
N ILE A 5 -12.20 -0.68 -2.90
CA ILE A 5 -11.37 -1.89 -2.86
C ILE A 5 -11.98 -2.86 -1.84
N ARG A 6 -12.83 -3.78 -2.34
CA ARG A 6 -13.43 -4.88 -1.57
C ARG A 6 -12.42 -6.02 -1.35
N GLY A 7 -11.38 -5.76 -0.56
CA GLY A 7 -10.38 -6.76 -0.14
C GLY A 7 -10.30 -6.92 1.39
N PRO A 8 -9.35 -7.70 1.92
CA PRO A 8 -9.22 -8.06 3.35
C PRO A 8 -8.73 -6.90 4.25
N PHE A 9 -9.09 -5.67 3.89
CA PHE A 9 -8.61 -4.45 4.53
C PHE A 9 -9.63 -3.99 5.54
N TYR A 10 -9.16 -3.66 6.74
CA TYR A 10 -10.00 -3.00 7.72
C TYR A 10 -9.89 -1.49 7.51
N LYS A 11 -10.98 -0.84 7.11
CA LYS A 11 -11.05 0.62 7.08
C LYS A 11 -11.40 1.12 8.47
N ASP A 12 -10.48 1.84 9.09
CA ASP A 12 -10.77 2.60 10.29
C ASP A 12 -11.47 3.90 9.88
N VAL A 13 -12.74 4.03 10.28
CA VAL A 13 -13.60 5.13 9.85
C VAL A 13 -13.37 6.40 10.68
N GLU A 14 -12.80 6.28 11.88
CA GLU A 14 -12.53 7.42 12.75
C GLU A 14 -11.32 8.22 12.27
N ILE A 15 -10.28 7.51 11.81
CA ILE A 15 -9.02 8.12 11.34
C ILE A 15 -8.83 8.05 9.82
N SER A 16 -9.79 7.48 9.09
CA SER A 16 -9.78 7.33 7.63
C SER A 16 -8.54 6.60 7.08
N LEU A 17 -8.00 5.65 7.85
CA LEU A 17 -6.88 4.81 7.43
C LEU A 17 -7.36 3.42 7.00
N TYR A 18 -6.55 2.77 6.16
CA TYR A 18 -6.75 1.36 5.82
C TYR A 18 -5.66 0.53 6.49
N TYR A 19 -6.07 -0.48 7.25
CA TYR A 19 -5.16 -1.49 7.78
C TYR A 19 -5.06 -2.65 6.80
N LEU A 20 -3.85 -2.89 6.32
CA LEU A 20 -3.48 -3.95 5.39
C LEU A 20 -2.60 -4.97 6.13
N ASN A 21 -3.09 -5.56 7.22
CA ASN A 21 -2.44 -6.61 8.02
C ASN A 21 -1.05 -6.27 8.63
N SER A 22 -0.05 -5.92 7.85
CA SER A 22 1.28 -5.50 8.32
C SER A 22 1.40 -3.99 8.46
N ARG A 23 0.62 -3.22 7.68
CA ARG A 23 0.81 -1.78 7.51
C ARG A 23 -0.47 -0.96 7.51
N TYR A 24 -0.35 0.32 7.90
CA TYR A 24 -1.42 1.31 7.82
C TYR A 24 -1.22 2.19 6.59
N TYR A 25 -2.18 2.18 5.68
CA TYR A 25 -2.21 3.02 4.49
C TYR A 25 -3.07 4.26 4.70
N ASN A 26 -2.51 5.43 4.40
CA ASN A 26 -3.24 6.69 4.37
C ASN A 26 -3.65 7.01 2.92
N PRO A 27 -4.96 6.99 2.59
CA PRO A 27 -5.45 7.25 1.23
C PRO A 27 -5.38 8.73 0.83
N GLU A 28 -5.36 9.66 1.79
CA GLU A 28 -5.26 11.10 1.53
C GLU A 28 -3.83 11.47 1.11
N VAL A 29 -2.84 10.84 1.74
CA VAL A 29 -1.42 11.02 1.41
C VAL A 29 -0.97 10.09 0.28
N GLY A 30 -1.65 8.95 0.09
CA GLY A 30 -1.34 7.96 -0.94
C GLY A 30 -0.16 7.05 -0.59
N ARG A 31 0.09 6.78 0.71
CA ARG A 31 1.24 5.98 1.14
C ARG A 31 1.07 5.30 2.51
N PHE A 32 1.99 4.40 2.86
CA PHE A 32 2.02 3.77 4.18
C PHE A 32 2.58 4.71 5.24
N LEU A 33 2.05 4.60 6.46
CA LEU A 33 2.52 5.35 7.64
C LEU A 33 3.69 4.65 8.34
N ASN A 34 3.78 3.33 8.22
CA ASN A 34 4.85 2.51 8.74
C ASN A 34 5.72 1.97 7.61
N ALA A 35 7.00 1.75 7.93
CA ALA A 35 7.97 1.21 7.01
C ALA A 35 7.69 -0.27 6.72
N ASP A 36 7.94 -0.68 5.48
CA ASP A 36 8.04 -2.08 5.08
C ASP A 36 9.20 -2.77 5.82
N GLY A 37 8.98 -4.02 6.23
CA GLY A 37 10.04 -4.87 6.73
C GLY A 37 10.95 -5.41 5.62
N LEU A 38 10.49 -5.32 4.36
CA LEU A 38 11.20 -5.78 3.18
C LEU A 38 11.89 -4.59 2.50
N ILE A 39 13.21 -4.70 2.34
CA ILE A 39 13.99 -3.75 1.56
C ILE A 39 14.03 -4.20 0.10
N GLY A 40 13.88 -3.25 -0.83
CA GLY A 40 14.03 -3.48 -2.26
C GLY A 40 15.31 -4.22 -2.65
N SER A 41 15.24 -4.94 -3.77
CA SER A 41 16.39 -5.66 -4.31
C SER A 41 17.44 -4.69 -4.87
N VAL A 42 18.71 -5.14 -4.94
CA VAL A 42 19.78 -4.36 -5.56
C VAL A 42 19.39 -4.01 -7.00
N GLY A 43 19.42 -2.71 -7.32
CA GLY A 43 19.00 -2.18 -8.62
C GLY A 43 17.53 -1.75 -8.70
N ASP A 44 16.70 -2.06 -7.71
CA ASP A 44 15.33 -1.56 -7.60
C ASP A 44 15.26 -0.29 -6.73
N ILE A 45 15.44 0.85 -7.38
CA ILE A 45 15.40 2.17 -6.72
C ILE A 45 14.03 2.41 -6.05
N LEU A 46 12.93 1.96 -6.67
CA LEU A 46 11.59 2.19 -6.13
C LEU A 46 11.28 1.27 -4.95
N GLY A 47 11.78 0.03 -4.97
CA GLY A 47 11.67 -0.91 -3.86
C GLY A 47 12.36 -0.44 -2.57
N HIS A 48 13.28 0.52 -2.64
CA HIS A 48 13.87 1.14 -1.44
C HIS A 48 12.96 2.18 -0.78
N ASN A 49 11.86 2.58 -1.40
CA ASN A 49 10.86 3.43 -0.76
C ASN A 49 9.95 2.58 0.12
N ILE A 50 10.43 2.28 1.33
CA ILE A 50 9.75 1.43 2.33
C ILE A 50 8.37 1.96 2.80
N TYR A 51 7.93 3.11 2.32
CA TYR A 51 6.61 3.66 2.60
C TYR A 51 5.71 3.74 1.37
N ALA A 52 6.19 3.37 0.18
CA ALA A 52 5.43 3.47 -1.05
C ALA A 52 4.28 2.47 -1.06
N TYR A 53 3.10 2.94 -1.48
CA TYR A 53 2.02 2.04 -1.88
C TYR A 53 2.21 1.67 -3.35
N THR A 54 2.17 0.37 -3.67
CA THR A 54 2.14 -0.16 -5.04
C THR A 54 3.23 0.35 -5.99
N GLN A 55 4.45 0.58 -5.49
CA GLN A 55 5.55 1.19 -6.26
C GLN A 55 5.14 2.50 -6.98
N ASN A 56 4.23 3.27 -6.37
CA ASN A 56 3.60 4.47 -6.94
C ASN A 56 2.76 4.20 -8.21
N LYS A 57 2.20 3.00 -8.37
CA LYS A 57 1.31 2.63 -9.48
C LYS A 57 -0.10 2.19 -9.01
N PRO A 58 -0.81 2.98 -8.18
CA PRO A 58 -2.09 2.58 -7.57
C PRO A 58 -3.26 2.43 -8.56
N VAL A 59 -3.08 2.88 -9.80
CA VAL A 59 -4.09 2.71 -10.86
C VAL A 59 -4.08 1.30 -11.44
N MET A 60 -2.91 0.63 -11.47
CA MET A 60 -2.72 -0.67 -12.12
C MET A 60 -2.39 -1.79 -11.13
N MET A 61 -2.07 -1.44 -9.89
CA MET A 61 -1.59 -2.39 -8.89
C MET A 61 -2.35 -2.20 -7.58
N VAL A 62 -2.47 -3.28 -6.82
CA VAL A 62 -3.02 -3.30 -5.47
C VAL A 62 -2.05 -4.04 -4.55
N ASP A 63 -1.89 -3.61 -3.31
CA ASP A 63 -1.17 -4.36 -2.28
C ASP A 63 -2.22 -5.01 -1.35
N PRO A 64 -2.45 -6.34 -1.43
CA PRO A 64 -3.52 -7.02 -0.67
C PRO A 64 -3.22 -7.25 0.80
N ASN A 65 -1.96 -7.25 1.20
CA ASN A 65 -1.52 -7.67 2.53
C ASN A 65 -0.53 -6.71 3.18
N GLY A 66 -0.29 -5.55 2.56
CA GLY A 66 0.67 -4.58 3.05
C GLY A 66 2.10 -5.07 2.91
N GLU A 67 2.43 -5.91 1.95
CA GLU A 67 3.82 -6.38 1.74
C GLU A 67 4.17 -6.40 0.25
N PHE A 68 3.28 -6.94 -0.58
CA PHE A 68 3.57 -7.12 -2.00
C PHE A 68 2.45 -6.61 -2.89
N ALA A 69 2.82 -5.70 -3.77
CA ALA A 69 1.92 -5.19 -4.79
C ALA A 69 1.77 -6.19 -5.95
N ILE A 70 0.53 -6.47 -6.33
CA ILE A 70 0.17 -7.30 -7.48
C ILE A 70 -0.52 -6.45 -8.54
N THR A 71 -0.29 -6.77 -9.81
CA THR A 71 -0.99 -6.13 -10.92
C THR A 71 -2.44 -6.63 -10.98
N THR A 72 -3.38 -5.71 -11.15
CA THR A 72 -4.80 -6.01 -11.39
C THR A 72 -5.07 -5.73 -12.86
N PHE A 73 -5.30 -6.77 -13.65
CA PHE A 73 -5.68 -6.68 -15.07
C PHE A 73 -7.18 -6.91 -15.20
#